data_AF-A0A4D7AXA3-F1
#
_entry.id   AF-A0A4D7AXA3-F1
#
_cell.length_a   1.000
_cell.length_b   1.000
_cell.length_c   1.000
_cell.angle_alpha   90.00
_cell.angle_beta   90.00
_cell.angle_gamma   90.00
#
_symmetry.space_group_name_H-M   'P 1'
#
loop_
_entity.id
_entity.type
_entity.pdbx_description
1 polymer ?
#
loop_
_entity_poly.entity_id
_entity_poly.type
_entity_poly.pdbx_seq_one_letter_code
_entity_poly.pdbx_strand_id
1 'polypeptide(L)'
;MSRKKEATAKQTTRQLIGIDEITDSGLKTSHGRLIFFAIKPTNLSVQPPEAVSNRIYALMTVLKGQAEIEMLALNSKESFEDNKRHYRQRAAEEDLPVISRLLEADAKSLDRLQIQMATAREFFILVRLREETGMELHTHLSRIQKSLEDQGFKASLASGEDLKRMLGVYFEQNATTEKYEDYDGERWIILND
;
A
#
# COMPACT_ATOMS: atom_id res chain seq x y z
N MET A 1 -38.96 4.07 -31.64
CA MET A 1 -39.15 2.94 -30.71
C MET A 1 -38.23 1.83 -31.20
N SER A 2 -37.08 1.46 -30.63
CA SER A 2 -36.67 1.40 -29.22
C SER A 2 -35.13 1.54 -29.12
N ARG A 3 -34.66 2.74 -28.72
CA ARG A 3 -33.30 3.01 -28.22
C ARG A 3 -33.19 2.56 -26.75
N LYS A 4 -33.43 1.28 -26.48
CA LYS A 4 -33.48 0.73 -25.11
C LYS A 4 -32.82 -0.65 -25.03
N LYS A 5 -31.63 -0.79 -25.64
CA LYS A 5 -30.85 -2.05 -25.58
C LYS A 5 -29.34 -1.88 -25.37
N GLU A 6 -28.86 -0.71 -24.94
CA GLU A 6 -27.41 -0.48 -24.80
C GLU A 6 -26.93 -0.06 -23.40
N ALA A 7 -27.81 0.07 -22.41
CA ALA A 7 -27.44 0.69 -21.13
C ALA A 7 -27.60 -0.27 -19.95
N THR A 8 -26.76 -1.30 -19.90
CA THR A 8 -26.21 -1.86 -18.65
C THR A 8 -25.05 -2.77 -19.04
N ALA A 9 -23.98 -2.21 -19.60
CA ALA A 9 -22.68 -2.85 -19.46
C ALA A 9 -22.47 -3.01 -17.96
N LYS A 10 -22.37 -4.26 -17.48
CA LYS A 10 -22.22 -4.56 -16.04
C LYS A 10 -21.06 -3.71 -15.52
N GLN A 11 -21.36 -2.75 -14.64
CA GLN A 11 -20.32 -1.99 -13.97
C GLN A 11 -19.43 -3.00 -13.24
N THR A 12 -18.13 -2.96 -13.52
CA THR A 12 -17.18 -3.81 -12.79
C THR A 12 -17.13 -3.34 -11.34
N THR A 13 -16.79 -4.23 -10.39
CA THR A 13 -16.62 -3.87 -8.97
C THR A 13 -15.70 -2.66 -8.79
N ARG A 14 -14.69 -2.54 -9.66
CA ARG A 14 -13.78 -1.40 -9.75
C ARG A 14 -14.49 -0.06 -10.01
N GLN A 15 -15.43 -0.03 -10.94
CA GLN A 15 -16.19 1.19 -11.27
C GLN A 15 -17.16 1.58 -10.14
N LEU A 16 -17.70 0.60 -9.40
CA LEU A 16 -18.55 0.86 -8.24
C LEU A 16 -17.82 1.55 -7.09
N ILE A 17 -16.51 1.31 -6.95
CA ILE A 17 -15.66 2.00 -5.96
C ILE A 17 -15.04 3.30 -6.49
N GLY A 18 -15.49 3.79 -7.65
CA GLY A 18 -15.05 5.08 -8.21
C GLY A 18 -13.70 5.05 -8.94
N ILE A 19 -13.22 3.87 -9.31
CA ILE A 19 -12.01 3.69 -10.11
C ILE A 19 -12.41 3.33 -11.54
N ASP A 20 -12.19 4.26 -12.46
CA ASP A 20 -12.54 4.09 -13.88
C ASP A 20 -11.54 3.20 -14.61
N GLU A 21 -10.25 3.32 -14.26
CA GLU A 21 -9.13 2.64 -14.93
C GLU A 21 -7.92 2.51 -13.98
N ILE A 22 -7.20 1.38 -14.04
CA ILE A 22 -5.87 1.22 -13.44
C ILE A 22 -4.88 1.31 -14.60
N THR A 23 -3.96 2.28 -14.53
CA THR A 23 -2.90 2.49 -15.52
C THR A 23 -1.55 2.13 -14.91
N ASP A 24 -0.51 2.02 -15.74
CA ASP A 24 0.84 1.66 -15.28
C ASP A 24 1.45 2.60 -14.23
N SER A 25 0.92 3.82 -14.11
CA SER A 25 1.42 4.85 -13.20
C SER A 25 0.37 5.46 -12.27
N GLY A 26 -0.90 5.02 -12.35
CA GLY A 26 -1.95 5.63 -11.54
C GLY A 26 -3.37 5.10 -11.73
N LEU A 27 -4.28 5.66 -10.94
CA LEU A 27 -5.71 5.33 -10.95
C LEU A 27 -6.50 6.48 -11.58
N LYS A 28 -7.31 6.18 -12.60
CA LYS A 28 -8.25 7.14 -13.16
C LYS A 28 -9.54 7.13 -12.33
N THR A 29 -9.99 8.31 -11.92
CA THR A 29 -11.23 8.50 -11.16
C THR A 29 -12.06 9.58 -11.84
N SER A 30 -13.33 9.71 -11.44
CA SER A 30 -14.22 10.80 -11.86
C SER A 30 -13.70 12.20 -11.52
N HIS A 31 -12.74 12.30 -10.60
CA HIS A 31 -12.15 13.56 -10.12
C HIS A 31 -10.71 13.77 -10.59
N GLY A 32 -10.30 13.08 -11.65
CA GLY A 32 -8.95 13.15 -12.21
C GLY A 32 -8.13 11.88 -11.97
N ARG A 33 -6.85 11.96 -12.32
CA ARG A 33 -5.91 10.83 -12.21
C ARG A 33 -5.09 10.94 -10.93
N LEU A 34 -5.08 9.87 -10.14
CA LEU A 34 -4.24 9.70 -8.96
C LEU A 34 -2.94 9.02 -9.35
N ILE A 35 -1.81 9.67 -9.10
CA ILE A 35 -0.47 9.11 -9.29
C ILE A 35 0.13 8.80 -7.93
N PHE A 36 0.79 7.65 -7.81
CA PHE A 36 1.31 7.15 -6.54
C PHE A 36 2.83 7.03 -6.59
N PHE A 37 3.50 7.58 -5.59
CA PHE A 37 4.92 7.37 -5.32
C PHE A 37 5.07 6.51 -4.08
N ALA A 38 5.61 5.31 -4.24
CA ALA A 38 5.98 4.46 -3.13
C ALA A 38 7.20 5.05 -2.39
N ILE A 39 7.08 5.20 -1.08
CA ILE A 39 8.13 5.72 -0.20
C ILE A 39 8.68 4.58 0.64
N LYS A 40 9.97 4.32 0.52
CA LYS A 40 10.63 3.36 1.40
C LYS A 40 10.83 4.00 2.79
N PRO A 41 10.25 3.42 3.86
CA PRO A 41 10.37 4.00 5.18
C PRO A 41 11.81 3.93 5.69
N THR A 42 12.23 4.98 6.41
CA THR A 42 13.46 4.95 7.21
C THR A 42 13.11 4.48 8.62
N ASN A 43 13.89 3.57 9.19
CA ASN A 43 13.68 3.18 10.58
C ASN A 43 14.06 4.34 11.51
N LEU A 44 13.06 5.00 12.10
CA LEU A 44 13.26 6.13 13.01
C LEU A 44 13.68 5.70 14.42
N SER A 45 13.41 4.45 14.83
CA SER A 45 13.68 4.00 16.21
C SER A 45 15.17 3.90 16.54
N VAL A 46 16.02 3.84 15.51
CA VAL A 46 17.48 3.73 15.64
C VAL A 46 18.18 5.08 15.41
N GLN A 47 17.43 6.15 15.16
CA GLN A 47 17.97 7.46 14.82
C GLN A 47 18.02 8.37 16.06
N PRO A 48 19.04 9.23 16.17
CA PRO A 48 19.07 10.23 17.23
C PRO A 48 17.92 11.25 17.07
N PRO A 49 17.47 11.90 18.16
CA PRO A 49 16.36 12.87 18.10
C PRO A 49 16.55 13.97 17.06
N GLU A 50 17.78 14.45 16.88
CA GLU A 50 18.13 15.47 15.87
C GLU A 50 17.87 14.97 14.43
N ALA A 51 18.22 13.72 14.13
CA ALA A 51 17.97 13.13 12.83
C ALA A 51 16.47 12.94 12.56
N VAL A 52 15.68 12.63 13.60
CA VAL A 52 14.21 12.58 13.51
C VAL A 52 13.64 13.97 13.21
N SER A 53 14.07 15.00 13.95
CA SER A 53 13.67 16.39 13.71
C SER A 53 14.00 16.83 12.29
N ASN A 54 15.23 16.58 11.82
CA ASN A 54 15.64 16.89 10.45
C ASN A 54 14.75 16.21 9.41
N ARG A 55 14.33 14.97 9.67
CA ARG A 55 13.40 14.26 8.77
C ARG A 55 12.01 14.90 8.73
N ILE A 56 11.52 15.40 9.87
CA ILE A 56 10.26 16.14 9.94
C ILE A 56 10.36 17.44 9.14
N TYR A 57 11.46 18.19 9.27
CA TYR A 57 11.70 19.41 8.48
C TYR A 57 11.80 19.13 6.97
N ALA A 58 12.46 18.04 6.60
CA ALA A 58 12.53 17.59 5.20
C ALA A 58 11.13 17.33 4.62
N LEU A 59 10.28 16.60 5.36
CA LEU A 59 8.89 16.35 4.93
C LEU A 59 8.09 17.66 4.84
N MET A 60 8.21 18.54 5.83
CA MET A 60 7.53 19.85 5.79
C MET A 60 7.95 20.68 4.57
N THR A 61 9.21 20.59 4.15
CA THR A 61 9.71 21.31 2.97
C THR A 61 9.04 20.80 1.69
N VAL A 62 8.89 19.46 1.55
CA VAL A 62 8.15 18.86 0.45
C VAL A 62 6.70 19.35 0.44
N LEU A 63 6.01 19.27 1.58
CA LEU A 63 4.58 19.65 1.70
C LEU A 63 4.34 21.14 1.42
N LYS A 64 5.29 22.01 1.79
CA LYS A 64 5.21 23.44 1.48
C LYS A 64 5.43 23.74 -0.01
N GLY A 65 6.24 22.93 -0.68
CA GLY A 65 6.55 23.11 -2.11
C GLY A 65 5.49 22.54 -3.05
N GLN A 66 4.56 21.73 -2.54
CA GLN A 66 3.64 20.92 -3.32
C GLN A 66 2.25 20.91 -2.65
N ALA A 67 1.32 21.73 -3.14
CA ALA A 67 0.02 21.95 -2.49
C ALA A 67 -0.96 20.77 -2.64
N GLU A 68 -0.71 19.83 -3.55
CA GLU A 68 -1.66 18.76 -3.94
C GLU A 68 -1.21 17.37 -3.49
N ILE A 69 -0.26 17.28 -2.55
CA ILE A 69 0.18 16.00 -2.00
C ILE A 69 -0.84 15.44 -1.01
N GLU A 70 -1.32 14.23 -1.29
CA GLU A 70 -2.02 13.39 -0.32
C GLU A 70 -1.06 12.28 0.17
N MET A 71 -1.29 11.72 1.36
CA MET A 71 -0.45 10.64 1.91
C MET A 71 -1.31 9.45 2.31
N LEU A 72 -0.84 8.24 1.98
CA LEU A 72 -1.47 6.99 2.35
C LEU A 72 -0.48 6.10 3.08
N ALA A 73 -0.89 5.57 4.22
CA ALA A 73 -0.10 4.62 5.00
C ALA A 73 -0.90 3.34 5.18
N LEU A 74 -0.42 2.24 4.60
CA LEU A 74 -1.06 0.94 4.66
C LEU A 74 -0.25 -0.01 5.53
N ASN A 75 -0.94 -0.77 6.37
CA ASN A 75 -0.36 -1.93 6.99
C ASN A 75 -0.53 -3.08 5.99
N SER A 76 0.49 -3.38 5.18
CA SER A 76 0.39 -4.45 4.18
C SER A 76 0.42 -5.86 4.77
N LYS A 77 0.16 -6.01 6.08
CA LYS A 77 0.38 -7.23 6.84
C LYS A 77 -0.54 -7.36 8.05
N GLU A 78 -0.99 -8.58 8.32
CA GLU A 78 -1.86 -8.94 9.45
C GLU A 78 -1.23 -8.60 10.80
N SER A 79 -2.08 -8.24 11.77
CA SER A 79 -1.69 -8.10 13.17
C SER A 79 -1.93 -9.42 13.90
N PHE A 80 -0.89 -9.96 14.51
CA PHE A 80 -0.99 -11.18 15.33
C PHE A 80 -1.17 -10.88 16.83
N GLU A 81 -1.51 -9.65 17.21
CA GLU A 81 -1.62 -9.26 18.63
C GLU A 81 -2.66 -10.09 19.39
N ASP A 82 -3.79 -10.39 18.76
CA ASP A 82 -4.84 -11.20 19.37
C ASP A 82 -4.39 -12.66 19.54
N ASN A 83 -3.70 -13.21 18.54
CA ASN A 83 -3.12 -14.56 18.61
C ASN A 83 -2.05 -14.64 19.71
N LYS A 84 -1.15 -13.66 19.80
CA LYS A 84 -0.14 -13.58 20.87
C LYS A 84 -0.80 -13.51 22.25
N ARG A 85 -1.86 -12.70 22.39
CA ARG A 85 -2.62 -12.60 23.65
C ARG A 85 -3.25 -13.94 24.01
N HIS A 86 -3.86 -14.62 23.04
CA HIS A 86 -4.44 -15.95 23.21
C HIS A 86 -3.40 -16.98 23.68
N TYR A 87 -2.25 -17.08 23.02
CA TYR A 87 -1.18 -18.01 23.41
C TYR A 87 -0.63 -17.73 24.80
N ARG A 88 -0.41 -16.46 25.15
CA ARG A 88 0.06 -16.07 26.50
C ARG A 88 -0.96 -16.41 27.59
N GLN A 89 -2.24 -16.17 27.32
CA GLN A 89 -3.30 -16.53 28.27
C GLN A 89 -3.36 -18.05 28.47
N ARG A 90 -3.36 -18.83 27.37
CA ARG A 90 -3.36 -20.29 27.41
C ARG A 90 -2.13 -20.85 28.14
N ALA A 91 -0.95 -20.27 27.93
CA ALA A 91 0.27 -20.69 28.61
C ALA A 91 0.21 -20.47 30.14
N ALA A 92 -0.50 -19.43 30.59
CA ALA A 92 -0.69 -19.13 32.00
C ALA A 92 -1.75 -20.02 32.69
N GLU A 93 -2.71 -20.53 31.90
CA GLU A 93 -3.77 -21.44 32.37
C GLU A 93 -3.37 -22.93 32.27
N GLU A 94 -2.25 -23.25 31.62
CA GLU A 94 -1.83 -24.62 31.32
C GLU A 94 -0.99 -25.24 32.45
N ASP A 95 -1.46 -26.37 32.99
CA ASP A 95 -0.80 -27.08 34.09
C ASP A 95 0.45 -27.87 33.64
N LEU A 96 0.49 -28.30 32.36
CA LEU A 96 1.61 -29.09 31.83
C LEU A 96 2.78 -28.18 31.39
N PRO A 97 3.94 -28.25 32.06
CA PRO A 97 5.04 -27.31 31.79
C PRO A 97 5.63 -27.40 30.37
N VAL A 98 5.54 -28.58 29.75
CA VAL A 98 6.00 -28.79 28.37
C VAL A 98 5.10 -28.07 27.37
N ILE A 99 3.77 -28.09 27.60
CA ILE A 99 2.79 -27.45 26.72
C ILE A 99 2.84 -25.93 26.91
N SER A 100 2.94 -25.46 28.15
CA SER A 100 3.11 -24.02 28.44
C SER A 100 4.33 -23.43 27.72
N ARG A 101 5.50 -24.11 27.75
CA ARG A 101 6.69 -23.69 26.99
C ARG A 101 6.49 -23.70 25.48
N LEU A 102 5.71 -24.63 24.94
CA LEU A 102 5.41 -24.67 23.50
C LEU A 102 4.56 -23.46 23.10
N LEU A 103 3.54 -23.13 23.88
CA LEU A 103 2.67 -21.96 23.67
C LEU A 103 3.46 -20.64 23.78
N GLU A 104 4.39 -20.54 24.73
CA GLU A 104 5.31 -19.41 24.83
C GLU A 104 6.23 -19.28 23.61
N ALA A 105 6.74 -20.42 23.09
CA ALA A 105 7.57 -20.44 21.89
C ALA A 105 6.77 -20.00 20.64
N ASP A 106 5.51 -20.40 20.51
CA ASP A 106 4.62 -19.97 19.43
C ASP A 106 4.34 -18.46 19.51
N ALA A 107 4.02 -17.94 20.70
CA ALA A 107 3.83 -16.51 20.91
C ALA A 107 5.09 -15.70 20.53
N LYS A 108 6.28 -16.22 20.86
CA LYS A 108 7.57 -15.59 20.52
C LYS A 108 7.89 -15.68 19.03
N SER A 109 7.50 -16.77 18.37
CA SER A 109 7.61 -16.93 16.91
C SER A 109 6.76 -15.90 16.19
N LEU A 110 5.51 -15.71 16.62
CA LEU A 110 4.62 -14.67 16.09
C LEU A 110 5.16 -13.26 16.33
N ASP A 111 5.79 -13.00 17.48
CA ASP A 111 6.43 -11.71 17.76
C ASP A 111 7.61 -11.46 16.81
N ARG A 112 8.42 -12.48 16.53
CA ARG A 112 9.51 -12.41 15.54
C ARG A 112 8.99 -12.16 14.13
N LEU A 113 7.94 -12.87 13.74
CA LEU A 113 7.24 -12.64 12.46
C LEU A 113 6.74 -11.20 12.41
N GLN A 114 6.05 -10.72 13.44
CA GLN A 114 5.53 -9.36 13.46
C GLN A 114 6.63 -8.27 13.39
N ILE A 115 7.78 -8.48 14.04
CA ILE A 115 8.95 -7.60 13.91
C ILE A 115 9.50 -7.62 12.47
N GLN A 116 9.57 -8.80 11.83
CA GLN A 116 9.92 -8.91 10.41
C GLN A 116 8.84 -8.31 9.50
N MET A 117 7.62 -8.13 9.99
CA MET A 117 6.48 -7.54 9.30
C MET A 117 6.34 -6.03 9.57
N ALA A 118 7.01 -5.46 10.59
CA ALA A 118 7.02 -4.03 10.87
C ALA A 118 7.64 -3.20 9.72
N THR A 119 8.47 -3.83 8.88
CA THR A 119 8.98 -3.27 7.61
C THR A 119 7.98 -3.33 6.45
N ALA A 120 6.77 -3.85 6.67
CA ALA A 120 5.73 -3.97 5.66
C ALA A 120 4.69 -2.85 5.74
N ARG A 121 4.93 -1.81 6.55
CA ARG A 121 4.12 -0.60 6.41
C ARG A 121 4.50 0.07 5.09
N GLU A 122 3.59 0.05 4.14
CA GLU A 122 3.77 0.70 2.85
C GLU A 122 3.29 2.15 2.97
N PHE A 123 4.10 3.07 2.48
CA PHE A 123 3.79 4.49 2.47
C PHE A 123 3.74 4.96 1.03
N PHE A 124 2.69 5.69 0.69
CA PHE A 124 2.52 6.29 -0.62
C PHE A 124 2.30 7.79 -0.48
N ILE A 125 2.93 8.54 -1.38
CA ILE A 125 2.62 9.95 -1.64
C ILE A 125 1.79 9.97 -2.91
N LEU A 126 0.64 10.63 -2.87
CA LEU A 126 -0.28 10.74 -4.00
C LEU A 126 -0.27 12.15 -4.53
N VAL A 127 -0.40 12.26 -5.84
CA VAL A 127 -0.65 13.53 -6.52
C VAL A 127 -1.85 13.37 -7.42
N ARG A 128 -2.80 14.30 -7.31
CA ARG A 128 -4.02 14.30 -8.12
C ARG A 128 -3.89 15.26 -9.28
N LEU A 129 -4.02 14.72 -10.49
CA LEU A 129 -3.91 15.49 -11.72
C LEU A 129 -5.29 15.63 -12.35
N ARG A 130 -5.73 16.88 -12.53
CA ARG A 130 -7.07 17.18 -13.06
C ARG A 130 -7.11 17.19 -14.59
N GLU A 131 -6.09 17.73 -15.27
CA GLU A 131 -6.13 17.93 -16.74
C GLU A 131 -4.74 17.93 -17.43
N GLU A 132 -3.77 17.12 -17.01
CA GLU A 132 -2.46 17.07 -17.70
C GLU A 132 -2.36 15.93 -18.73
N THR A 133 -2.17 16.31 -20.01
CA THR A 133 -1.97 15.39 -21.15
C THR A 133 -0.51 15.39 -21.63
N GLY A 134 0.12 14.20 -21.69
CA GLY A 134 1.31 13.97 -22.52
C GLY A 134 2.67 14.23 -21.84
N MET A 135 3.66 14.73 -22.60
CA MET A 135 5.07 14.90 -22.17
C MET A 135 5.25 15.79 -20.93
N GLU A 136 4.32 16.70 -20.68
CA GLU A 136 4.31 17.57 -19.49
C GLU A 136 4.12 16.77 -18.20
N LEU A 137 3.33 15.68 -18.27
CA LEU A 137 3.08 14.78 -17.16
C LEU A 137 4.36 14.12 -16.66
N HIS A 138 5.15 13.51 -17.56
CA HIS A 138 6.39 12.84 -17.17
C HIS A 138 7.37 13.83 -16.54
N THR A 139 7.50 15.03 -17.10
CA THR A 139 8.36 16.08 -16.56
C THR A 139 7.90 16.54 -15.17
N HIS A 140 6.58 16.68 -14.99
CA HIS A 140 5.97 17.03 -13.70
C HIS A 140 6.23 15.95 -12.65
N LEU A 141 5.96 14.68 -12.98
CA LEU A 141 6.19 13.53 -12.09
C LEU A 141 7.67 13.37 -11.72
N SER A 142 8.58 13.54 -12.68
CA SER A 142 10.03 13.53 -12.40
C SER A 142 10.44 14.67 -11.46
N ARG A 143 9.82 15.85 -11.57
CA ARG A 143 10.09 16.98 -10.66
C ARG A 143 9.63 16.67 -9.23
N ILE A 144 8.47 16.04 -9.07
CA ILE A 144 7.95 15.61 -7.76
C ILE A 144 8.88 14.56 -7.15
N GLN A 145 9.21 13.52 -7.92
CA GLN A 145 10.12 12.47 -7.47
C GLN A 145 11.47 13.06 -7.04
N LYS A 146 12.05 13.93 -7.86
CA LYS A 146 13.31 14.61 -7.54
C LYS A 146 13.19 15.46 -6.28
N SER A 147 12.09 16.20 -6.09
CA SER A 147 11.86 16.97 -4.87
C SER A 147 11.80 16.09 -3.61
N LEU A 148 11.31 14.86 -3.72
CA LEU A 148 11.31 13.90 -2.60
C LEU A 148 12.72 13.36 -2.34
N GLU A 149 13.43 13.01 -3.40
CA GLU A 149 14.80 12.49 -3.35
C GLU A 149 15.80 13.52 -2.82
N ASP A 150 15.68 14.79 -3.23
CA ASP A 150 16.50 15.91 -2.75
C ASP A 150 16.31 16.15 -1.24
N GLN A 151 15.13 15.81 -0.69
CA GLN A 151 14.82 15.83 0.74
C GLN A 151 15.19 14.50 1.44
N GLY A 152 15.86 13.60 0.71
CA GLY A 152 16.38 12.33 1.21
C GLY A 152 15.33 11.24 1.39
N PHE A 153 14.14 11.37 0.77
CA PHE A 153 13.15 10.29 0.72
C PHE A 153 13.45 9.38 -0.47
N LYS A 154 13.44 8.06 -0.24
CA LYS A 154 13.56 7.08 -1.32
C LYS A 154 12.17 6.88 -1.94
N ALA A 155 11.89 7.63 -2.99
CA ALA A 155 10.63 7.61 -3.70
C ALA A 155 10.77 6.91 -5.05
N SER A 156 9.78 6.12 -5.44
CA SER A 156 9.67 5.52 -6.77
C SER A 156 8.22 5.56 -7.23
N LEU A 157 7.99 5.82 -8.52
CA LEU A 157 6.64 5.73 -9.09
C LEU A 157 6.11 4.30 -8.93
N ALA A 158 4.90 4.16 -8.41
CA ALA A 158 4.26 2.86 -8.22
C ALA A 158 3.83 2.29 -9.58
N SER A 159 4.12 1.00 -9.79
CA SER A 159 3.68 0.27 -10.97
C SER A 159 2.21 -0.14 -10.89
N GLY A 160 1.61 -0.56 -12.00
CA GLY A 160 0.25 -1.12 -12.00
C GLY A 160 0.07 -2.29 -11.01
N GLU A 161 1.09 -3.14 -10.84
CA GLU A 161 1.08 -4.24 -9.87
C GLU A 161 1.09 -3.73 -8.42
N ASP A 162 1.91 -2.71 -8.14
CA ASP A 162 1.94 -2.05 -6.82
C ASP A 162 0.58 -1.43 -6.48
N LEU A 163 -0.09 -0.83 -7.47
CA LEU A 163 -1.42 -0.24 -7.29
C LEU A 163 -2.47 -1.30 -6.98
N LYS A 164 -2.47 -2.43 -7.69
CA LYS A 164 -3.40 -3.54 -7.39
C LYS A 164 -3.16 -4.10 -5.99
N ARG A 165 -1.89 -4.33 -5.61
CA ARG A 165 -1.53 -4.79 -4.27
C ARG A 165 -1.99 -3.81 -3.20
N MET A 166 -1.71 -2.53 -3.39
CA MET A 166 -2.15 -1.45 -2.52
C MET A 166 -3.68 -1.43 -2.38
N LEU A 167 -4.43 -1.57 -3.47
CA LEU A 167 -5.90 -1.61 -3.43
C LEU A 167 -6.43 -2.86 -2.70
N GLY A 168 -5.81 -4.03 -2.90
CA GLY A 168 -6.17 -5.25 -2.17
C GLY A 168 -5.93 -5.13 -0.66
N VAL A 169 -4.82 -4.51 -0.25
CA VAL A 169 -4.56 -4.18 1.16
C VAL A 169 -5.57 -3.17 1.68
N TYR A 170 -5.89 -2.12 0.92
CA TYR A 170 -6.79 -1.05 1.36
C TYR A 170 -8.24 -1.49 1.52
N PHE A 171 -8.77 -2.28 0.58
CA PHE A 171 -10.18 -2.68 0.56
C PHE A 171 -10.44 -4.05 1.19
N GLU A 172 -9.55 -5.02 1.03
CA GLU A 172 -9.76 -6.39 1.51
C GLU A 172 -8.94 -6.74 2.74
N GLN A 173 -8.01 -5.86 3.17
CA GLN A 173 -6.97 -6.20 4.16
C GLN A 173 -6.15 -7.44 3.76
N ASN A 174 -6.12 -7.74 2.47
CA ASN A 174 -5.51 -8.94 1.95
C ASN A 174 -4.01 -8.70 1.69
N ALA A 175 -3.20 -9.16 2.64
CA ALA A 175 -1.75 -9.04 2.62
C ALA A 175 -1.03 -10.20 1.90
N THR A 176 -1.75 -11.29 1.61
CA THR A 176 -1.15 -12.58 1.22
C THR A 176 -1.14 -12.83 -0.28
N THR A 177 -1.90 -12.07 -1.06
CA THR A 177 -1.97 -12.24 -2.51
C THR A 177 -0.73 -11.65 -3.18
N GLU A 178 0.10 -12.51 -3.78
CA GLU A 178 1.34 -12.10 -4.46
C GLU A 178 1.07 -11.45 -5.82
N LYS A 179 0.07 -11.92 -6.58
CA LYS A 179 -0.29 -11.39 -7.90
C LYS A 179 -1.81 -11.22 -8.03
N TYR A 180 -2.22 -10.04 -8.47
CA TYR A 180 -3.62 -9.72 -8.74
C TYR A 180 -3.92 -9.82 -10.23
N GLU A 181 -4.97 -10.58 -10.57
CA GLU A 181 -5.44 -10.77 -11.94
C GLU A 181 -5.85 -9.42 -12.59
N ASP A 182 -5.71 -9.28 -13.91
CA ASP A 182 -6.24 -8.16 -14.70
C ASP A 182 -7.75 -8.30 -14.93
N TYR A 183 -8.24 -9.53 -15.01
CA TYR A 183 -9.65 -9.86 -15.20
C TYR A 183 -9.97 -11.21 -14.56
N ASP A 184 -11.25 -11.41 -14.22
CA ASP A 184 -11.72 -12.61 -13.54
C ASP A 184 -11.33 -13.87 -14.31
N GLY A 185 -10.53 -14.71 -13.67
CA GLY A 185 -10.15 -16.03 -14.20
C GLY A 185 -8.89 -16.05 -15.05
N GLU A 186 -8.10 -14.97 -15.09
CA GLU A 186 -6.80 -14.92 -15.77
C GLU A 186 -5.89 -16.09 -15.36
N ARG A 187 -5.84 -16.47 -14.07
CA ARG A 187 -5.00 -17.59 -13.59
C ARG A 187 -5.38 -18.95 -14.16
N TRP A 188 -6.59 -19.08 -14.69
CA TRP A 188 -7.11 -20.34 -15.26
C TRP A 188 -6.92 -20.41 -16.78
N ILE A 189 -6.40 -19.34 -17.40
CA ILE A 189 -6.03 -19.36 -18.81
C ILE A 189 -4.66 -20.03 -18.91
N ILE A 190 -4.70 -21.33 -19.17
CA ILE A 190 -3.52 -22.09 -19.59
C ILE A 190 -3.29 -21.74 -21.06
N LEU A 191 -2.33 -20.87 -21.33
CA LEU A 191 -1.75 -20.75 -22.66
C LEU A 191 -0.92 -22.03 -22.89
N ASN A 192 -1.49 -23.00 -23.60
CA ASN A 192 -0.71 -24.13 -24.11
C ASN A 192 0.28 -23.58 -25.15
N ASP A 193 1.57 -23.56 -24.82
CA ASP A 193 2.64 -23.57 -25.82
C ASP A 193 2.83 -24.98 -26.38
#